data_AF-A0A8T6HQS7-F1
#
_entry.id   AF-A0A8T6HQS7-F1
#
_cell.length_a   1.000
_cell.length_b   1.000
_cell.length_c   1.000
_cell.angle_alpha   90.00
_cell.angle_beta   90.00
_cell.angle_gamma   90.00
#
_symmetry.space_group_name_H-M   'P 1'
#
loop_
_entity.id
_entity.type
_entity.pdbx_description
1 polymer ?
#
loop_
_entity_poly.entity_id
_entity_poly.type
_entity_poly.pdbx_seq_one_letter_code
_entity_poly.pdbx_strand_id
1 'polypeptide(L)'
;MSDRNYWQRMKRRTMSRRSLLRASARAGVGAAGLALVGCGGDDDDDGQQAAAQTQQQAEQQQQAAEQQAMQQEQQEQTQQEQEEQAAVAQAQQQQQAQAASDALRGGTWRISDAFAPQWGFDPLVTPSGGDHYQSIPIFYDRLLNYDEQGAALPMLAEAWEIPDDVTYVFSLRPGLTYHDGTAVDAASIQTNMDRIVNIEEESVEATPNQRAVTLGQTMANSEAIDGVTWRYVANEVFAPTLSLFYGKPPGIAPISPDSFDTAVTHPVGAGPFSFDNYIEGQELTASRFPDYWNAENIYFDNYSFEILPDSNTQWLAFLGGDHDVVRVPGSLAADADQMADIEDDGFVVLGDVSSVFVQTWFNVNPSGPEELTIWRDPRMRHAINLATDRHAINDAAFNGTSAVSRAPIGVTTPLLPKDVDWYDDSPNPAEAVKLIDAAGYT
;
A
#
# COMPACT_ATOMS: atom_id res chain seq x y z
N MET A 1 -4.73 -5.64 -23.07
CA MET A 1 -4.78 -4.24 -22.58
C MET A 1 -4.45 -4.33 -21.10
N SER A 2 -3.25 -3.93 -20.68
CA SER A 2 -2.78 -4.08 -19.30
C SER A 2 -3.05 -2.79 -18.53
N ASP A 3 -3.90 -2.86 -17.53
CA ASP A 3 -4.19 -1.76 -16.61
C ASP A 3 -2.91 -1.33 -15.89
N ARG A 4 -2.51 -0.09 -16.16
CA ARG A 4 -1.36 0.54 -15.53
C ARG A 4 -1.82 1.15 -14.21
N ASN A 5 -1.44 0.47 -13.14
CA ASN A 5 -1.58 0.85 -11.73
C ASN A 5 -1.24 2.34 -11.51
N TYR A 6 -2.17 3.05 -10.85
CA TYR A 6 -2.13 4.47 -10.46
C TYR A 6 -0.75 4.90 -9.90
N TRP A 7 -0.09 4.02 -9.13
CA TRP A 7 1.19 4.29 -8.46
C TRP A 7 2.42 4.35 -9.38
N GLN A 8 2.37 3.76 -10.58
CA GLN A 8 3.50 3.81 -11.52
C GLN A 8 3.64 5.18 -12.21
N ARG A 9 2.60 6.02 -12.20
CA ARG A 9 2.63 7.38 -12.80
C ARG A 9 3.46 8.38 -11.99
N MET A 10 3.63 8.17 -10.68
CA MET A 10 4.33 9.12 -9.81
C MET A 10 5.87 9.00 -9.86
N LYS A 11 6.43 7.92 -10.44
CA LYS A 11 7.88 7.65 -10.48
C LYS A 11 8.69 8.48 -11.50
N ARG A 12 8.13 9.55 -12.08
CA ARG A 12 8.87 10.45 -13.00
C ARG A 12 8.65 11.93 -12.66
N ARG A 13 9.41 12.43 -11.67
CA ARG A 13 9.94 13.81 -11.64
C ARG A 13 10.87 14.01 -10.45
N THR A 14 12.02 13.35 -10.45
CA THR A 14 13.19 13.81 -9.69
C THR A 14 14.25 14.27 -10.68
N MET A 15 14.15 15.53 -11.11
CA MET A 15 15.26 16.17 -11.81
C MET A 15 16.39 16.38 -10.79
N SER A 16 17.40 15.51 -10.82
CA SER A 16 18.59 15.70 -9.99
C SER A 16 19.29 17.02 -10.36
N ARG A 17 19.75 17.79 -9.36
CA ARG A 17 20.51 19.05 -9.51
C ARG A 17 21.71 18.97 -10.48
N ARG A 18 22.14 17.77 -10.88
CA ARG A 18 23.20 17.54 -11.87
C ARG A 18 22.79 17.78 -13.33
N SER A 19 21.49 17.77 -13.69
CA SER A 19 21.05 18.08 -15.06
C SER A 19 21.03 19.59 -15.36
N LEU A 20 20.80 20.43 -14.34
CA LEU A 20 20.79 21.89 -14.46
C LEU A 20 22.17 22.50 -14.74
N LEU A 21 23.25 21.84 -14.30
CA LEU A 21 24.63 22.31 -14.55
C LEU A 21 25.21 21.90 -15.91
N ARG A 22 24.53 21.04 -16.67
CA ARG A 22 24.93 20.70 -18.06
C ARG A 22 24.33 21.63 -19.11
N ALA A 23 23.27 22.37 -18.78
CA ALA A 23 22.63 23.33 -19.68
C ALA A 23 23.40 24.66 -19.80
N SER A 24 24.21 25.04 -18.80
CA SER A 24 24.98 26.30 -18.78
C SER A 24 26.33 26.23 -19.52
N ALA A 25 26.76 25.06 -20.02
CA ALA A 25 28.04 24.90 -20.70
C ALA A 25 27.98 25.06 -22.24
N ARG A 26 26.80 25.34 -22.82
CA ARG A 26 26.63 25.45 -24.29
C ARG A 26 26.46 26.88 -24.84
N ALA A 27 26.56 27.91 -24.00
CA ALA A 27 26.36 29.31 -24.42
C ALA A 27 27.64 30.17 -24.46
N GLY A 28 28.83 29.57 -24.60
CA GLY A 28 30.10 30.29 -24.31
C GLY A 28 31.26 30.12 -25.29
N VAL A 29 31.04 29.79 -26.57
CA VAL A 29 32.14 29.76 -27.56
C VAL A 29 31.69 30.39 -28.88
N GLY A 30 31.96 31.69 -29.03
CA GLY A 30 31.61 32.42 -30.25
C GLY A 30 32.18 33.84 -30.32
N ALA A 31 33.40 34.08 -29.84
CA ALA A 31 34.13 35.33 -30.09
C ALA A 31 35.62 35.21 -29.71
N ALA A 32 36.43 34.50 -30.50
CA ALA A 32 37.89 34.66 -30.50
C ALA A 32 38.48 34.04 -31.77
N GLY A 33 38.77 34.85 -32.79
CA GLY A 33 39.37 34.34 -34.02
C GLY A 33 39.65 35.39 -35.09
N LEU A 34 40.18 36.57 -34.72
CA LEU A 34 40.71 37.51 -35.70
C LEU A 34 41.94 38.22 -35.14
N ALA A 35 43.13 37.73 -35.52
CA ALA A 35 44.33 38.56 -35.67
C ALA A 35 45.45 37.79 -36.40
N LEU A 36 46.05 38.48 -37.38
CA LEU A 36 47.39 38.31 -37.98
C LEU A 36 47.59 37.33 -39.16
N VAL A 37 47.51 37.89 -40.38
CA VAL A 37 48.52 37.79 -41.47
C VAL A 37 48.37 39.11 -42.26
N GLY A 38 49.34 40.00 -42.50
CA GLY A 38 50.79 39.84 -42.68
C GLY A 38 51.12 40.03 -44.17
N CYS A 39 51.42 41.27 -44.59
CA CYS A 39 51.61 41.70 -45.98
C CYS A 39 52.63 40.88 -46.81
N GLY A 40 52.41 40.78 -48.13
CA GLY A 40 53.48 40.48 -49.08
C GLY A 40 53.04 40.28 -50.55
N GLY A 41 53.35 41.26 -51.41
CA GLY A 41 53.81 41.03 -52.79
C GLY A 41 52.83 41.19 -53.95
N ASP A 42 53.03 42.26 -54.71
CA ASP A 42 52.63 42.59 -56.09
C ASP A 42 52.24 41.41 -57.03
N ASP A 43 51.06 41.52 -57.66
CA ASP A 43 50.84 41.32 -59.10
C ASP A 43 49.36 41.66 -59.43
N ASP A 44 49.17 42.81 -60.09
CA ASP A 44 47.87 43.33 -60.56
C ASP A 44 47.55 42.75 -61.95
N ASP A 45 46.62 41.79 -62.03
CA ASP A 45 45.55 41.74 -63.05
C ASP A 45 44.56 40.55 -62.87
N ASP A 46 44.84 39.57 -62.01
CA ASP A 46 43.89 38.48 -61.69
C ASP A 46 42.90 38.83 -60.55
N GLY A 47 43.12 39.96 -59.87
CA GLY A 47 42.37 40.36 -58.66
C GLY A 47 40.95 40.86 -58.89
N GLN A 48 40.63 41.41 -60.08
CA GLN A 48 39.28 41.93 -60.36
C GLN A 48 38.28 40.82 -60.71
N GLN A 49 38.71 39.73 -61.37
CA GLN A 49 37.88 38.54 -61.59
C GLN A 49 37.72 37.71 -60.31
N ALA A 50 38.78 37.59 -59.50
CA ALA A 50 38.73 36.92 -58.21
C ALA A 50 37.83 37.66 -57.20
N ALA A 51 37.87 39.00 -57.16
CA ALA A 51 36.99 39.80 -56.30
C ALA A 51 35.51 39.68 -56.70
N ALA A 52 35.20 39.69 -58.00
CA ALA A 52 33.82 39.52 -58.48
C ALA A 52 33.25 38.11 -58.22
N GLN A 53 34.08 37.07 -58.37
CA GLN A 53 33.69 35.69 -58.01
C GLN A 53 33.50 35.50 -56.51
N THR A 54 34.34 36.14 -55.69
CA THR A 54 34.23 36.11 -54.22
C THR A 54 32.95 36.80 -53.75
N GLN A 55 32.56 37.91 -54.41
CA GLN A 55 31.34 38.64 -54.10
C GLN A 55 30.08 37.85 -54.49
N GLN A 56 30.08 37.17 -55.65
CA GLN A 56 28.99 36.26 -56.03
C GLN A 56 28.86 35.04 -55.11
N GLN A 57 29.97 34.47 -54.64
CA GLN A 57 29.95 33.38 -53.66
C GLN A 57 29.41 33.83 -52.30
N ALA A 58 29.73 35.06 -51.86
CA ALA A 58 29.20 35.62 -50.63
C ALA A 58 27.68 35.87 -50.72
N GLU A 59 27.18 36.38 -51.85
CA GLU A 59 25.74 36.56 -52.09
C GLU A 59 24.99 35.22 -52.15
N GLN A 60 25.56 34.18 -52.77
CA GLN A 60 24.97 32.84 -52.78
C GLN A 60 24.95 32.20 -51.38
N GLN A 61 26.01 32.37 -50.58
CA GLN A 61 26.04 31.91 -49.19
C GLN A 61 25.00 32.62 -48.33
N GLN A 62 24.82 33.93 -48.53
CA GLN A 62 23.83 34.71 -47.80
C GLN A 62 22.39 34.27 -48.16
N GLN A 63 22.10 34.05 -49.45
CA GLN A 63 20.79 33.52 -49.88
C GLN A 63 20.54 32.10 -49.37
N ALA A 64 21.57 31.24 -49.33
CA ALA A 64 21.46 29.90 -48.76
C ALA A 64 21.20 29.94 -47.25
N ALA A 65 21.83 30.86 -46.52
CA ALA A 65 21.61 31.06 -45.10
C ALA A 65 20.19 31.58 -44.81
N GLU A 66 19.67 32.52 -45.62
CA GLU A 66 18.30 33.01 -45.52
C GLU A 66 17.26 31.90 -45.80
N GLN A 67 17.50 31.04 -46.80
CA GLN A 67 16.65 29.88 -47.05
C GLN A 67 16.67 28.86 -45.92
N GLN A 68 17.83 28.62 -45.31
CA GLN A 68 17.95 27.74 -44.14
C GLN A 68 17.24 28.32 -42.90
N ALA A 69 17.34 29.64 -42.69
CA ALA A 69 16.64 30.32 -41.60
C ALA A 69 15.10 30.22 -41.77
N MET A 70 14.59 30.45 -42.99
CA MET A 70 13.15 30.28 -43.28
C MET A 70 12.69 28.83 -43.10
N GLN A 71 13.50 27.83 -43.47
CA GLN A 71 13.17 26.43 -43.23
C GLN A 71 13.16 26.07 -41.74
N GLN A 72 14.09 26.64 -40.96
CA GLN A 72 14.10 26.46 -39.50
C GLN A 72 12.87 27.08 -38.84
N GLU A 73 12.51 28.33 -39.20
CA GLU A 73 11.29 28.97 -38.68
C GLU A 73 10.03 28.16 -39.02
N GLN A 74 9.94 27.62 -40.23
CA GLN A 74 8.81 26.81 -40.65
C GLN A 74 8.74 25.47 -39.91
N GLN A 75 9.90 24.86 -39.61
CA GLN A 75 9.98 23.66 -38.77
C GLN A 75 9.57 23.95 -37.32
N GLU A 76 10.01 25.07 -36.75
CA GLU A 76 9.63 25.50 -35.40
C GLU A 76 8.12 25.78 -35.28
N GLN A 77 7.53 26.46 -36.27
CA GLN A 77 6.08 26.66 -36.32
C GLN A 77 5.32 25.34 -36.42
N THR A 78 5.76 24.43 -37.29
CA THR A 78 5.14 23.10 -37.43
C THR A 78 5.25 22.30 -36.12
N GLN A 79 6.38 22.40 -35.43
CA GLN A 79 6.58 21.73 -34.14
C GLN A 79 5.67 22.32 -33.05
N GLN A 80 5.53 23.65 -32.99
CA GLN A 80 4.62 24.31 -32.06
C GLN A 80 3.16 23.90 -32.31
N GLU A 81 2.72 23.85 -33.56
CA GLU A 81 1.37 23.39 -33.92
C GLU A 81 1.14 21.93 -33.51
N GLN A 82 2.14 21.06 -33.66
CA GLN A 82 2.05 19.66 -33.23
C GLN A 82 1.99 19.53 -31.70
N GLU A 83 2.77 20.32 -30.97
CA GLU A 83 2.75 20.35 -29.50
C GLU A 83 1.39 20.87 -28.98
N GLU A 84 0.82 21.89 -29.62
CA GLU A 84 -0.49 22.43 -29.28
C GLU A 84 -1.61 21.41 -29.56
N GLN A 85 -1.59 20.75 -30.73
CA GLN A 85 -2.55 19.68 -31.05
C GLN A 85 -2.43 18.50 -30.08
N ALA A 86 -1.21 18.13 -29.68
CA ALA A 86 -0.99 17.08 -28.68
C ALA A 86 -1.54 17.47 -27.30
N ALA A 87 -1.36 18.73 -26.89
CA ALA A 87 -1.91 19.25 -25.64
C ALA A 87 -3.45 19.26 -25.65
N VAL A 88 -4.07 19.68 -26.75
CA VAL A 88 -5.53 19.64 -26.92
C VAL A 88 -6.05 18.21 -26.87
N ALA A 89 -5.41 17.27 -27.55
CA ALA A 89 -5.79 15.86 -27.51
C ALA A 89 -5.68 15.26 -26.10
N GLN A 90 -4.62 15.59 -25.35
CA GLN A 90 -4.46 15.19 -23.96
C GLN A 90 -5.56 15.77 -23.06
N ALA A 91 -5.89 17.05 -23.22
CA ALA A 91 -6.95 17.70 -22.46
C ALA A 91 -8.32 17.04 -22.74
N GLN A 92 -8.62 16.72 -24.00
CA GLN A 92 -9.84 16.00 -24.38
C GLN A 92 -9.90 14.60 -23.77
N GLN A 93 -8.79 13.85 -23.77
CA GLN A 93 -8.73 12.54 -23.12
C GLN A 93 -8.93 12.65 -21.60
N GLN A 94 -8.32 13.63 -20.95
CA GLN A 94 -8.53 13.88 -19.52
C GLN A 94 -9.98 14.24 -19.22
N GLN A 95 -10.61 15.06 -20.05
CA GLN A 95 -12.01 15.45 -19.87
C GLN A 95 -12.98 14.29 -20.06
N GLN A 96 -12.73 13.41 -21.03
CA GLN A 96 -13.50 12.17 -21.21
C GLN A 96 -13.31 11.19 -20.04
N ALA A 97 -12.06 11.04 -19.56
CA ALA A 97 -11.77 10.21 -18.40
C ALA A 97 -12.45 10.75 -17.13
N GLN A 98 -12.45 12.07 -16.93
CA GLN A 98 -13.12 12.73 -15.82
C GLN A 98 -14.64 12.51 -15.89
N ALA A 99 -15.26 12.72 -17.06
CA ALA A 99 -16.70 12.51 -17.23
C ALA A 99 -17.10 11.04 -16.98
N ALA A 100 -16.27 10.09 -17.41
CA ALA A 100 -16.48 8.67 -17.11
C ALA A 100 -16.32 8.37 -15.61
N SER A 101 -15.33 8.97 -14.94
CA SER A 101 -15.14 8.85 -13.50
C SER A 101 -16.30 9.44 -12.71
N ASP A 102 -16.79 10.61 -13.10
CA ASP A 102 -17.89 11.29 -12.42
C ASP A 102 -19.22 10.53 -12.60
N ALA A 103 -19.40 9.83 -13.72
CA ALA A 103 -20.54 8.94 -13.92
C ALA A 103 -20.55 7.71 -12.99
N LEU A 104 -19.39 7.33 -12.45
CA LEU A 104 -19.24 6.23 -11.48
C LEU A 104 -19.35 6.69 -10.02
N ARG A 105 -19.43 8.01 -9.78
CA ARG A 105 -19.48 8.55 -8.41
C ARG A 105 -20.88 8.43 -7.82
N GLY A 106 -20.89 8.15 -6.54
CA GLY A 106 -22.07 8.17 -5.68
C GLY A 106 -22.54 6.78 -5.26
N GLY A 107 -23.63 6.77 -4.51
CA GLY A 107 -24.20 5.54 -3.96
C GLY A 107 -23.46 5.02 -2.72
N THR A 108 -23.77 3.79 -2.36
CA THR A 108 -23.27 3.14 -1.13
C THR A 108 -22.47 1.91 -1.51
N TRP A 109 -21.25 1.80 -0.98
CA TRP A 109 -20.52 0.54 -0.99
C TRP A 109 -21.08 -0.38 0.09
N ARG A 110 -21.75 -1.45 -0.31
CA ARG A 110 -22.48 -2.37 0.59
C ARG A 110 -21.74 -3.70 0.67
N ILE A 111 -21.31 -4.06 1.87
CA ILE A 111 -20.66 -5.35 2.13
C ILE A 111 -21.29 -6.04 3.32
N SER A 112 -21.04 -7.33 3.46
CA SER A 112 -21.43 -8.11 4.63
C SER A 112 -20.31 -9.04 5.11
N ASP A 113 -20.36 -9.39 6.40
CA ASP A 113 -19.51 -10.42 7.02
C ASP A 113 -20.29 -11.13 8.14
N ALA A 114 -19.82 -12.31 8.51
CA ALA A 114 -20.38 -13.11 9.58
C ALA A 114 -20.13 -12.53 10.97
N PHE A 115 -19.07 -11.72 11.13
CA PHE A 115 -18.63 -11.25 12.44
C PHE A 115 -18.82 -9.75 12.60
N ALA A 116 -19.53 -9.39 13.68
CA ALA A 116 -19.57 -8.03 14.15
C ALA A 116 -18.18 -7.55 14.62
N PRO A 117 -17.92 -6.23 14.58
CA PRO A 117 -16.81 -5.62 15.29
C PRO A 117 -16.69 -6.13 16.72
N GLN A 118 -15.55 -6.71 17.10
CA GLN A 118 -15.38 -7.44 18.35
C GLN A 118 -14.79 -6.56 19.46
N TRP A 119 -13.89 -5.65 19.10
CA TRP A 119 -13.10 -4.87 20.06
C TRP A 119 -13.23 -3.35 19.85
N GLY A 120 -14.24 -2.94 19.09
CA GLY A 120 -14.46 -1.54 18.72
C GLY A 120 -13.51 -1.06 17.61
N PHE A 121 -13.37 0.26 17.51
CA PHE A 121 -12.75 0.92 16.35
C PHE A 121 -11.41 1.61 16.64
N ASP A 122 -10.82 1.41 17.81
CA ASP A 122 -9.51 1.98 18.14
C ASP A 122 -8.38 1.05 17.66
N PRO A 123 -7.60 1.43 16.63
CA PRO A 123 -6.53 0.58 16.08
C PRO A 123 -5.44 0.20 17.09
N LEU A 124 -5.33 0.91 18.22
CA LEU A 124 -4.34 0.64 19.26
C LEU A 124 -4.78 -0.45 20.24
N VAL A 125 -6.08 -0.66 20.46
CA VAL A 125 -6.62 -1.65 21.42
C VAL A 125 -7.51 -2.73 20.80
N THR A 126 -7.55 -2.81 19.47
CA THR A 126 -8.16 -3.92 18.74
C THR A 126 -7.08 -4.93 18.32
N PRO A 127 -7.01 -6.13 18.90
CA PRO A 127 -5.91 -7.08 18.68
C PRO A 127 -6.09 -8.00 17.45
N SER A 128 -7.32 -8.27 17.01
CA SER A 128 -7.63 -9.14 15.86
C SER A 128 -9.09 -9.00 15.42
N GLY A 129 -9.48 -9.61 14.29
CA GLY A 129 -10.89 -9.85 13.92
C GLY A 129 -11.33 -9.13 12.64
N GLY A 130 -12.65 -9.15 12.38
CA GLY A 130 -13.27 -8.42 11.27
C GLY A 130 -13.00 -6.91 11.34
N ASP A 131 -12.77 -6.41 12.57
CA ASP A 131 -12.35 -5.04 12.85
C ASP A 131 -11.19 -4.58 11.96
N HIS A 132 -10.22 -5.47 11.74
CA HIS A 132 -8.96 -5.16 11.09
C HIS A 132 -9.03 -5.07 9.57
N TYR A 133 -10.09 -5.63 8.99
CA TYR A 133 -10.23 -5.78 7.54
C TYR A 133 -11.37 -4.96 6.98
N GLN A 134 -12.44 -4.74 7.75
CA GLN A 134 -13.68 -4.14 7.25
C GLN A 134 -14.09 -2.85 7.98
N SER A 135 -13.84 -2.71 9.29
CA SER A 135 -14.29 -1.52 10.01
C SER A 135 -13.18 -0.48 10.21
N ILE A 136 -11.98 -0.86 10.64
CA ILE A 136 -10.91 0.11 10.94
C ILE A 136 -10.29 0.72 9.66
N PRO A 137 -9.97 -0.03 8.59
CA PRO A 137 -9.27 0.54 7.43
C PRO A 137 -10.05 1.61 6.65
N ILE A 138 -11.38 1.71 6.83
CA ILE A 138 -12.18 2.76 6.19
C ILE A 138 -12.09 4.09 6.94
N PHE A 139 -11.84 4.06 8.25
CA PHE A 139 -11.75 5.25 9.10
C PHE A 139 -10.31 5.78 9.21
N TYR A 140 -9.31 4.91 9.11
CA TYR A 140 -7.93 5.28 9.38
C TYR A 140 -7.00 4.92 8.23
N ASP A 141 -6.24 5.93 7.77
CA ASP A 141 -5.05 5.72 6.95
C ASP A 141 -3.80 5.59 7.83
N ARG A 142 -2.80 4.89 7.30
CA ARG A 142 -1.50 4.69 7.94
C ARG A 142 -0.48 5.70 7.41
N LEU A 143 0.67 5.81 8.06
CA LEU A 143 1.77 6.62 7.51
C LEU A 143 2.22 6.08 6.15
N LEU A 144 2.34 4.76 6.01
CA LEU A 144 2.77 4.10 4.78
C LEU A 144 1.78 3.02 4.35
N ASN A 145 1.89 2.61 3.09
CA ASN A 145 1.20 1.45 2.52
C ASN A 145 2.24 0.44 2.01
N TYR A 146 1.81 -0.64 1.36
CA TYR A 146 2.70 -1.62 0.75
C TYR A 146 2.13 -2.14 -0.57
N ASP A 147 3.00 -2.59 -1.47
CA ASP A 147 2.60 -3.30 -2.69
C ASP A 147 2.46 -4.81 -2.45
N GLU A 148 2.05 -5.54 -3.50
CA GLU A 148 1.89 -6.99 -3.47
C GLU A 148 3.20 -7.74 -3.10
N GLN A 149 4.36 -7.10 -3.28
CA GLN A 149 5.66 -7.66 -2.92
C GLN A 149 6.08 -7.28 -1.49
N GLY A 150 5.23 -6.55 -0.76
CA GLY A 150 5.47 -6.09 0.60
C GLY A 150 6.41 -4.88 0.69
N ALA A 151 6.75 -4.25 -0.43
CA ALA A 151 7.59 -3.06 -0.43
C ALA A 151 6.75 -1.85 0.01
N ALA A 152 7.33 -1.01 0.87
CA ALA A 152 6.67 0.18 1.38
C ALA A 152 6.31 1.17 0.24
N LEU A 153 5.11 1.75 0.33
CA LEU A 153 4.57 2.77 -0.55
C LEU A 153 4.13 3.99 0.27
N PRO A 154 4.12 5.20 -0.32
CA PRO A 154 3.55 6.38 0.32
C PRO A 154 2.08 6.23 0.69
N MET A 155 1.66 6.84 1.80
CA MET A 155 0.26 7.01 2.21
C MET A 155 0.08 8.40 2.82
N LEU A 156 -0.16 8.56 4.13
CA LEU A 156 -0.15 9.90 4.77
C LEU A 156 1.24 10.54 4.72
N ALA A 157 2.30 9.74 4.85
CA ALA A 157 3.65 10.15 4.51
C ALA A 157 3.88 9.99 3.01
N GLU A 158 4.32 11.06 2.34
CA GLU A 158 4.65 11.04 0.91
C GLU A 158 6.08 10.54 0.65
N ALA A 159 6.96 10.63 1.64
CA ALA A 159 8.34 10.15 1.58
C ALA A 159 8.86 9.79 2.97
N TRP A 160 9.95 9.01 3.00
CA TRP A 160 10.72 8.74 4.21
C TRP A 160 12.19 8.52 3.89
N GLU A 161 13.05 8.79 4.88
CA GLU A 161 14.49 8.57 4.84
C GLU A 161 14.94 7.74 6.06
N ILE A 162 15.96 6.91 5.86
CA ILE A 162 16.59 6.09 6.91
C ILE A 162 18.08 6.44 6.90
N PRO A 163 18.49 7.54 7.58
CA PRO A 163 19.87 8.05 7.51
C PRO A 163 20.91 7.16 8.21
N ASP A 164 20.46 6.31 9.14
CA ASP A 164 21.26 5.33 9.87
C ASP A 164 20.38 4.10 10.22
N ASP A 165 20.91 3.12 10.95
CA ASP A 165 20.23 1.83 11.17
C ASP A 165 19.03 1.89 12.14
N VAL A 166 18.79 3.03 12.82
CA VAL A 166 17.74 3.17 13.86
C VAL A 166 16.86 4.41 13.69
N THR A 167 17.25 5.38 12.87
CA THR A 167 16.52 6.62 12.66
C THR A 167 15.66 6.55 11.41
N TYR A 168 14.39 6.95 11.53
CA TYR A 168 13.41 7.01 10.46
C TYR A 168 12.81 8.42 10.42
N VAL A 169 12.89 9.10 9.28
CA VAL A 169 12.35 10.45 9.09
C VAL A 169 11.25 10.39 8.05
N PHE A 170 10.04 10.78 8.41
CA PHE A 170 8.86 10.76 7.55
C PHE A 170 8.48 12.19 7.15
N SER A 171 8.18 12.38 5.87
CA SER A 171 7.61 13.62 5.33
C SER A 171 6.12 13.39 5.06
N LEU A 172 5.28 14.03 5.87
CA LEU A 172 3.83 14.03 5.75
C LEU A 172 3.39 14.89 4.56
N ARG A 173 2.26 14.52 3.95
CA ARG A 173 1.61 15.40 2.96
C ARG A 173 1.18 16.69 3.67
N PRO A 174 1.30 17.86 3.02
CA PRO A 174 0.80 19.10 3.60
C PRO A 174 -0.74 19.15 3.58
N GLY A 175 -1.32 19.75 4.62
CA GLY A 175 -2.77 20.05 4.67
C GLY A 175 -3.67 18.85 4.96
N LEU A 176 -3.13 17.76 5.49
CA LEU A 176 -3.91 16.62 5.93
C LEU A 176 -4.77 16.96 7.17
N THR A 177 -5.97 16.42 7.23
CA THR A 177 -6.91 16.58 8.34
C THR A 177 -7.51 15.24 8.76
N TYR A 178 -7.84 15.13 10.04
CA TYR A 178 -8.71 14.09 10.56
C TYR A 178 -10.17 14.43 10.26
N HIS A 179 -11.08 13.46 10.45
CA HIS A 179 -12.52 13.63 10.19
C HIS A 179 -13.18 14.78 10.97
N ASP A 180 -12.63 15.15 12.12
CA ASP A 180 -13.10 16.26 12.96
C ASP A 180 -12.51 17.64 12.55
N GLY A 181 -11.65 17.68 11.53
CA GLY A 181 -10.99 18.88 11.04
C GLY A 181 -9.69 19.24 11.75
N THR A 182 -9.28 18.49 12.78
CA THR A 182 -7.96 18.65 13.40
C THR A 182 -6.86 18.27 12.39
N ALA A 183 -5.67 18.86 12.51
CA ALA A 183 -4.60 18.65 11.55
C ALA A 183 -3.86 17.33 11.78
N VAL A 184 -3.59 16.59 10.70
CA VAL A 184 -2.64 15.47 10.72
C VAL A 184 -1.25 16.03 10.43
N ASP A 185 -0.58 16.47 11.48
CA ASP A 185 0.76 17.07 11.44
C ASP A 185 1.74 16.24 12.29
N ALA A 186 3.03 16.57 12.23
CA ALA A 186 4.03 15.79 12.97
C ALA A 186 3.80 15.82 14.49
N ALA A 187 3.17 16.88 15.02
CA ALA A 187 2.84 16.99 16.43
C ALA A 187 1.73 16.00 16.82
N SER A 188 0.68 15.86 16.00
CA SER A 188 -0.37 14.86 16.25
C SER A 188 0.15 13.43 16.10
N ILE A 189 1.09 13.18 15.19
CA ILE A 189 1.80 11.88 15.13
C ILE A 189 2.59 11.64 16.43
N GLN A 190 3.34 12.62 16.91
CA GLN A 190 4.08 12.50 18.17
C GLN A 190 3.14 12.20 19.35
N THR A 191 2.01 12.89 19.46
CA THR A 191 0.99 12.63 20.50
C THR A 191 0.43 11.20 20.43
N ASN A 192 0.22 10.66 19.22
CA ASN A 192 -0.15 9.26 19.05
C ASN A 192 0.95 8.31 19.55
N MET A 193 2.22 8.63 19.32
CA MET A 193 3.33 7.82 19.84
C MET A 193 3.41 7.86 21.38
N ASP A 194 3.17 9.02 21.98
CA ASP A 194 3.13 9.17 23.43
C ASP A 194 2.01 8.30 24.05
N ARG A 195 0.85 8.23 23.39
CA ARG A 195 -0.22 7.29 23.76
C ARG A 195 0.23 5.84 23.68
N ILE A 196 0.90 5.45 22.59
CA ILE A 196 1.37 4.07 22.38
C ILE A 196 2.36 3.62 23.45
N VAL A 197 3.24 4.49 23.92
CA VAL A 197 4.18 4.16 25.01
C VAL A 197 3.44 3.85 26.32
N ASN A 198 2.30 4.48 26.55
CA ASN A 198 1.50 4.34 27.78
C ASN A 198 0.31 3.39 27.61
N ILE A 199 0.23 2.66 26.49
CA ILE A 199 -0.97 1.92 26.11
C ILE A 199 -1.37 0.84 27.11
N GLU A 200 -0.40 0.18 27.74
CA GLU A 200 -0.67 -0.87 28.75
C GLU A 200 -1.29 -0.30 30.03
N GLU A 201 -1.06 0.98 30.33
CA GLU A 201 -1.70 1.68 31.47
C GLU A 201 -3.13 2.15 31.13
N GLU A 202 -3.37 2.51 29.87
CA GLU A 202 -4.68 2.95 29.36
C GLU A 202 -5.64 1.77 29.13
N SER A 203 -5.11 0.62 28.71
CA SER A 203 -5.89 -0.52 28.23
C SER A 203 -6.38 -1.47 29.34
N VAL A 204 -6.69 -1.00 30.55
CA VAL A 204 -7.05 -1.88 31.69
C VAL A 204 -8.24 -2.81 31.36
N GLU A 205 -9.11 -2.42 30.42
CA GLU A 205 -10.28 -3.19 29.98
C GLU A 205 -10.15 -3.82 28.58
N ALA A 206 -9.07 -3.55 27.83
CA ALA A 206 -8.89 -4.02 26.44
C ALA A 206 -7.49 -4.64 26.22
N THR A 207 -7.38 -5.61 25.32
CA THR A 207 -6.06 -6.19 24.98
C THR A 207 -5.35 -5.31 23.96
N PRO A 208 -4.17 -4.72 24.27
CA PRO A 208 -3.44 -3.91 23.31
C PRO A 208 -3.15 -4.63 22.00
N ASN A 209 -3.14 -3.87 20.92
CA ASN A 209 -2.58 -4.33 19.66
C ASN A 209 -1.08 -4.59 19.86
N GLN A 210 -0.66 -5.84 19.67
CA GLN A 210 0.72 -6.25 19.89
C GLN A 210 1.74 -5.46 19.05
N ARG A 211 1.34 -4.91 17.90
CA ARG A 211 2.22 -4.03 17.10
C ARG A 211 2.42 -2.66 17.74
N ALA A 212 1.38 -2.10 18.36
CA ALA A 212 1.49 -0.88 19.14
C ALA A 212 2.43 -1.11 20.34
N VAL A 213 2.24 -2.20 21.08
CA VAL A 213 3.14 -2.62 22.17
C VAL A 213 4.58 -2.76 21.67
N THR A 214 4.80 -3.45 20.55
CA THR A 214 6.13 -3.62 19.95
C THR A 214 6.75 -2.27 19.58
N LEU A 215 6.00 -1.34 18.97
CA LEU A 215 6.52 -0.02 18.65
C LEU A 215 6.91 0.74 19.91
N GLY A 216 6.04 0.76 20.93
CA GLY A 216 6.31 1.42 22.21
C GLY A 216 7.58 0.87 22.89
N GLN A 217 7.74 -0.45 22.92
CA GLN A 217 8.91 -1.12 23.51
C GLN A 217 10.21 -0.90 22.73
N THR A 218 10.13 -0.70 21.42
CA THR A 218 11.30 -0.51 20.53
C THR A 218 11.60 0.95 20.25
N MET A 219 10.78 1.88 20.73
CA MET A 219 10.97 3.32 20.51
C MET A 219 11.91 3.92 21.56
N ALA A 220 12.96 4.60 21.09
CA ALA A 220 13.82 5.44 21.92
C ALA A 220 13.37 6.91 21.92
N ASN A 221 12.87 7.41 20.80
CA ASN A 221 12.41 8.80 20.67
C ASN A 221 11.38 8.97 19.55
N SER A 222 10.49 9.93 19.73
CA SER A 222 9.52 10.43 18.74
C SER A 222 9.53 11.96 18.79
N GLU A 223 9.72 12.60 17.64
CA GLU A 223 9.90 14.05 17.59
C GLU A 223 9.27 14.67 16.35
N ALA A 224 8.39 15.64 16.57
CA ALA A 224 7.94 16.58 15.55
C ALA A 224 9.05 17.60 15.26
N ILE A 225 9.73 17.44 14.13
CA ILE A 225 10.82 18.34 13.71
C ILE A 225 10.25 19.67 13.22
N ASP A 226 9.18 19.60 12.44
CA ASP A 226 8.36 20.72 11.98
C ASP A 226 6.94 20.23 11.69
N GLY A 227 6.07 21.05 11.11
CA GLY A 227 4.66 20.70 10.88
C GLY A 227 4.44 19.44 10.01
N VAL A 228 5.36 19.08 9.12
CA VAL A 228 5.19 17.92 8.22
C VAL A 228 6.34 16.92 8.29
N THR A 229 7.35 17.17 9.12
CA THR A 229 8.50 16.28 9.29
C THR A 229 8.47 15.65 10.66
N TRP A 230 8.28 14.33 10.71
CA TRP A 230 8.30 13.55 11.95
C TRP A 230 9.50 12.60 11.97
N ARG A 231 10.18 12.52 13.11
CA ARG A 231 11.33 11.64 13.33
C ARG A 231 11.01 10.58 14.39
N TYR A 232 11.21 9.32 14.02
CA TYR A 232 11.21 8.17 14.91
C TYR A 232 12.62 7.62 15.08
N VAL A 233 12.99 7.28 16.30
CA VAL A 233 14.28 6.62 16.60
C VAL A 233 14.00 5.34 17.37
N ALA A 234 14.45 4.21 16.84
CA ALA A 234 14.41 2.93 17.53
C ALA A 234 15.52 2.83 18.60
N ASN A 235 15.30 2.05 19.65
CA ASN A 235 16.29 1.80 20.70
C ASN A 235 17.38 0.81 20.28
N GLU A 236 17.09 -0.04 19.28
CA GLU A 236 18.04 -0.96 18.66
C GLU A 236 17.68 -1.20 17.19
N VAL A 237 18.59 -1.82 16.45
CA VAL A 237 18.35 -2.20 15.06
C VAL A 237 17.28 -3.30 15.03
N PHE A 238 16.10 -2.96 14.53
CA PHE A 238 15.00 -3.88 14.35
C PHE A 238 14.55 -3.86 12.89
N ALA A 239 14.94 -4.90 12.13
CA ALA A 239 14.69 -4.97 10.69
C ALA A 239 13.21 -4.76 10.28
N PRO A 240 12.20 -5.19 11.06
CA PRO A 240 10.79 -4.95 10.74
C PRO A 240 10.26 -3.55 11.05
N THR A 241 11.03 -2.61 11.61
CA THR A 241 10.52 -1.30 12.10
C THR A 241 9.66 -0.56 11.07
N LEU A 242 10.12 -0.47 9.81
CA LEU A 242 9.35 0.23 8.77
C LEU A 242 7.96 -0.39 8.55
N SER A 243 7.84 -1.72 8.70
CA SER A 243 6.58 -2.44 8.54
C SER A 243 5.53 -2.14 9.61
N LEU A 244 5.94 -1.64 10.77
CA LEU A 244 5.02 -1.21 11.83
C LEU A 244 4.15 -0.02 11.37
N PHE A 245 4.59 0.73 10.37
CA PHE A 245 3.90 1.90 9.81
C PHE A 245 3.03 1.61 8.57
N TYR A 246 3.01 0.35 8.08
CA TYR A 246 2.16 -0.05 6.94
C TYR A 246 1.44 -1.41 7.10
N GLY A 247 1.72 -2.20 8.14
CA GLY A 247 1.15 -3.55 8.32
C GLY A 247 -0.39 -3.60 8.35
N LYS A 248 -0.99 -4.80 8.24
CA LYS A 248 -2.44 -5.07 8.47
C LYS A 248 -2.63 -6.06 9.63
N PRO A 249 -3.53 -5.88 10.62
CA PRO A 249 -4.33 -4.67 10.95
C PRO A 249 -3.55 -3.39 10.85
N PRO A 250 -4.22 -2.25 10.55
CA PRO A 250 -3.52 -1.07 10.14
C PRO A 250 -2.39 -0.81 11.11
N GLY A 251 -1.17 -0.92 10.58
CA GLY A 251 0.04 -0.47 11.24
C GLY A 251 -0.25 0.92 11.76
N ILE A 252 0.39 1.27 12.87
CA ILE A 252 0.01 2.37 13.75
C ILE A 252 -0.57 3.55 12.97
N ALA A 253 -1.90 3.62 12.97
CA ALA A 253 -2.67 4.58 12.21
C ALA A 253 -2.97 5.76 13.12
N PRO A 254 -2.73 7.00 12.69
CA PRO A 254 -2.98 8.15 13.53
C PRO A 254 -4.47 8.29 13.85
N ILE A 255 -4.78 8.51 15.13
CA ILE A 255 -6.10 8.84 15.65
C ILE A 255 -6.10 10.33 16.00
N SER A 256 -7.22 11.02 15.82
CA SER A 256 -7.34 12.39 16.31
C SER A 256 -7.08 12.44 17.83
N PRO A 257 -6.14 13.28 18.31
CA PRO A 257 -5.89 13.41 19.75
C PRO A 257 -7.13 13.80 20.56
N ASP A 258 -8.05 14.55 19.94
CA ASP A 258 -9.28 15.02 20.59
C ASP A 258 -10.32 13.89 20.73
N SER A 259 -10.11 12.74 20.08
CA SER A 259 -11.04 11.59 20.09
C SER A 259 -10.50 10.36 20.82
N PHE A 260 -9.34 10.41 21.48
CA PHE A 260 -8.74 9.24 22.14
C PHE A 260 -9.73 8.54 23.10
N ASP A 261 -10.43 9.33 23.92
CA ASP A 261 -11.41 8.83 24.90
C ASP A 261 -12.61 8.12 24.25
N THR A 262 -12.89 8.37 22.98
CA THR A 262 -14.05 7.80 22.27
C THR A 262 -13.66 6.88 21.12
N ALA A 263 -12.37 6.70 20.82
CA ALA A 263 -11.91 6.00 19.61
C ALA A 263 -12.45 4.57 19.47
N VAL A 264 -12.74 3.90 20.60
CA VAL A 264 -13.33 2.56 20.64
C VAL A 264 -14.76 2.52 20.06
N THR A 265 -15.55 3.58 20.26
CA THR A 265 -16.98 3.63 19.87
C THR A 265 -17.28 4.63 18.77
N HIS A 266 -16.43 5.63 18.61
CA HIS A 266 -16.54 6.72 17.64
C HIS A 266 -15.16 7.01 17.04
N PRO A 267 -14.77 6.29 15.97
CA PRO A 267 -13.47 6.45 15.35
C PRO A 267 -13.36 7.78 14.61
N VAL A 268 -12.28 8.52 14.87
CA VAL A 268 -11.92 9.76 14.16
C VAL A 268 -10.50 9.60 13.65
N GLY A 269 -10.39 9.31 12.35
CA GLY A 269 -9.13 9.04 11.68
C GLY A 269 -8.89 9.95 10.49
N ALA A 270 -7.91 9.59 9.68
CA ALA A 270 -7.55 10.29 8.45
C ALA A 270 -7.87 9.45 7.19
N GLY A 271 -8.79 8.50 7.31
CA GLY A 271 -9.21 7.59 6.23
C GLY A 271 -10.34 8.16 5.34
N PRO A 272 -10.73 7.41 4.29
CA PRO A 272 -11.67 7.86 3.27
C PRO A 272 -13.13 8.03 3.71
N PHE A 273 -13.56 7.40 4.80
CA PHE A 273 -14.92 7.51 5.32
C PHE A 273 -14.91 7.95 6.78
N SER A 274 -15.86 8.82 7.15
CA SER A 274 -16.15 9.25 8.51
C SER A 274 -17.26 8.40 9.10
N PHE A 275 -17.16 8.06 10.39
CA PHE A 275 -18.17 7.27 11.09
C PHE A 275 -19.52 7.99 11.20
N ASP A 276 -20.61 7.28 10.85
CA ASP A 276 -21.97 7.77 11.08
C ASP A 276 -22.62 7.08 12.29
N ASN A 277 -22.72 5.75 12.24
CA ASN A 277 -23.42 4.97 13.26
C ASN A 277 -22.99 3.49 13.25
N TYR A 278 -23.11 2.84 14.41
CA TYR A 278 -22.98 1.40 14.53
C TYR A 278 -24.11 0.85 15.42
N ILE A 279 -24.93 -0.03 14.84
CA ILE A 279 -25.92 -0.80 15.58
C ILE A 279 -25.30 -2.18 15.84
N GLU A 280 -25.01 -2.45 17.11
CA GLU A 280 -24.30 -3.67 17.53
C GLU A 280 -24.95 -4.94 16.96
N GLY A 281 -24.15 -5.72 16.24
CA GLY A 281 -24.59 -6.97 15.62
C GLY A 281 -25.54 -6.82 14.43
N GLN A 282 -25.77 -5.60 13.91
CA GLN A 282 -26.63 -5.35 12.75
C GLN A 282 -25.90 -4.65 11.62
N GLU A 283 -25.46 -3.40 11.81
CA GLU A 283 -24.94 -2.59 10.71
C GLU A 283 -23.97 -1.50 11.21
N LEU A 284 -22.89 -1.28 10.47
CA LEU A 284 -22.00 -0.13 10.54
C LEU A 284 -22.19 0.74 9.30
N THR A 285 -22.46 2.03 9.48
CA THR A 285 -22.57 3.00 8.38
C THR A 285 -21.54 4.11 8.50
N ALA A 286 -21.03 4.56 7.36
CA ALA A 286 -20.07 5.65 7.26
C ALA A 286 -20.27 6.47 5.98
N SER A 287 -19.91 7.75 6.03
CA SER A 287 -20.04 8.69 4.92
C SER A 287 -18.66 9.09 4.40
N ARG A 288 -18.50 9.29 3.09
CA ARG A 288 -17.23 9.70 2.50
C ARG A 288 -16.76 11.01 3.14
N PHE A 289 -15.50 11.04 3.58
CA PHE A 289 -14.87 12.25 4.10
C PHE A 289 -14.44 13.16 2.93
N PRO A 290 -15.05 14.34 2.73
CA PRO A 290 -14.79 15.17 1.54
C PRO A 290 -13.36 15.71 1.49
N ASP A 291 -12.77 15.98 2.65
CA ASP A 291 -11.41 16.53 2.78
C ASP A 291 -10.33 15.44 2.83
N TYR A 292 -10.69 14.17 2.58
CA TYR A 292 -9.72 13.09 2.47
C TYR A 292 -8.69 13.41 1.39
N TRP A 293 -7.41 13.23 1.70
CA TRP A 293 -6.30 13.64 0.83
C TRP A 293 -6.32 13.00 -0.56
N ASN A 294 -6.99 11.85 -0.69
CA ASN A 294 -7.19 11.13 -1.95
C ASN A 294 -8.68 10.99 -2.32
N ALA A 295 -9.54 11.95 -1.91
CA ALA A 295 -10.98 11.93 -2.14
C ALA A 295 -11.37 11.74 -3.61
N GLU A 296 -10.55 12.23 -4.54
CA GLU A 296 -10.75 12.04 -5.98
C GLU A 296 -10.80 10.55 -6.37
N ASN A 297 -10.15 9.64 -5.65
CA ASN A 297 -10.19 8.21 -5.92
C ASN A 297 -11.25 7.45 -5.09
N ILE A 298 -12.07 8.16 -4.32
CA ILE A 298 -13.17 7.58 -3.55
C ILE A 298 -14.48 7.85 -4.27
N TYR A 299 -15.00 6.80 -4.91
CA TYR A 299 -16.16 6.88 -5.79
C TYR A 299 -17.49 6.90 -5.03
N PHE A 300 -17.62 6.06 -4.00
CA PHE A 300 -18.85 5.95 -3.21
C PHE A 300 -19.06 7.15 -2.28
N ASP A 301 -20.33 7.49 -2.02
CA ASP A 301 -20.70 8.51 -1.05
C ASP A 301 -20.82 7.92 0.36
N ASN A 302 -21.24 6.66 0.47
CA ASN A 302 -21.45 5.98 1.74
C ASN A 302 -20.82 4.59 1.74
N TYR A 303 -20.66 4.04 2.93
CA TYR A 303 -20.27 2.68 3.20
C TYR A 303 -21.27 2.07 4.17
N SER A 304 -21.74 0.86 3.87
CA SER A 304 -22.58 0.05 4.74
C SER A 304 -21.95 -1.32 4.89
N PHE A 305 -21.76 -1.71 6.14
CA PHE A 305 -21.26 -3.01 6.53
C PHE A 305 -22.30 -3.72 7.40
N GLU A 306 -22.97 -4.70 6.81
CA GLU A 306 -24.02 -5.49 7.44
C GLU A 306 -23.46 -6.78 8.08
N ILE A 307 -23.93 -7.10 9.28
CA ILE A 307 -23.54 -8.32 9.98
C ILE A 307 -24.55 -9.43 9.64
N LEU A 308 -24.11 -10.40 8.83
CA LEU A 308 -24.89 -11.56 8.42
C LEU A 308 -24.15 -12.85 8.75
N PRO A 309 -24.43 -13.51 9.89
CA PRO A 309 -23.68 -14.69 10.35
C PRO A 309 -23.64 -15.88 9.38
N ASP A 310 -24.67 -16.05 8.55
CA ASP A 310 -24.79 -17.17 7.62
C ASP A 310 -24.25 -16.80 6.22
N SER A 311 -23.22 -17.52 5.77
CA SER A 311 -22.55 -17.24 4.48
C SER A 311 -23.46 -17.45 3.27
N ASN A 312 -24.44 -18.35 3.35
CA ASN A 312 -25.39 -18.56 2.26
C ASN A 312 -26.36 -17.38 2.14
N THR A 313 -26.78 -16.80 3.27
CA THR A 313 -27.60 -15.59 3.30
C THR A 313 -26.84 -14.40 2.72
N GLN A 314 -25.56 -14.23 3.07
CA GLN A 314 -24.69 -13.22 2.44
C GLN A 314 -24.63 -13.41 0.92
N TRP A 315 -24.41 -14.65 0.46
CA TRP A 315 -24.34 -14.98 -0.96
C TRP A 315 -25.65 -14.68 -1.70
N LEU A 316 -26.80 -15.00 -1.11
CA LEU A 316 -28.11 -14.70 -1.70
C LEU A 316 -28.38 -13.19 -1.76
N ALA A 317 -27.96 -12.43 -0.75
CA ALA A 317 -28.07 -10.97 -0.74
C ALA A 317 -27.20 -10.34 -1.86
N PHE A 318 -25.98 -10.85 -2.06
CA PHE A 318 -25.12 -10.46 -3.18
C PHE A 318 -25.77 -10.76 -4.55
N LEU A 319 -26.29 -11.98 -4.76
CA LEU A 319 -27.00 -12.34 -5.98
C LEU A 319 -28.27 -11.50 -6.21
N GLY A 320 -28.92 -11.07 -5.13
CA GLY A 320 -30.06 -10.16 -5.15
C GLY A 320 -29.69 -8.70 -5.46
N GLY A 321 -28.40 -8.36 -5.43
CA GLY A 321 -27.89 -7.00 -5.61
C GLY A 321 -27.97 -6.13 -4.35
N ASP A 322 -28.17 -6.73 -3.18
CA ASP A 322 -28.19 -6.03 -1.88
C ASP A 322 -26.76 -5.77 -1.35
N HIS A 323 -25.78 -6.60 -1.72
CA HIS A 323 -24.35 -6.38 -1.47
C HIS A 323 -23.56 -6.30 -2.77
N ASP A 324 -22.49 -5.50 -2.78
CA ASP A 324 -21.63 -5.29 -3.95
C ASP A 324 -20.42 -6.24 -3.96
N VAL A 325 -20.02 -6.75 -2.79
CA VAL A 325 -18.93 -7.70 -2.60
C VAL A 325 -19.29 -8.68 -1.49
N VAL A 326 -19.02 -9.97 -1.70
CA VAL A 326 -19.22 -11.02 -0.72
C VAL A 326 -18.11 -12.06 -0.77
N ARG A 327 -17.88 -12.75 0.35
CA ARG A 327 -17.06 -13.96 0.36
C ARG A 327 -17.86 -15.11 -0.27
N VAL A 328 -17.29 -15.75 -1.29
CA VAL A 328 -17.89 -16.97 -1.85
C VAL A 328 -18.01 -18.04 -0.75
N PRO A 329 -19.20 -18.65 -0.55
CA PRO A 329 -19.37 -19.72 0.43
C PRO A 329 -18.34 -20.83 0.25
N GLY A 330 -17.75 -21.32 1.35
CA GLY A 330 -16.67 -22.32 1.29
C GLY A 330 -17.06 -23.60 0.56
N SER A 331 -18.32 -24.01 0.62
CA SER A 331 -18.84 -25.16 -0.12
C SER A 331 -18.84 -24.98 -1.63
N LEU A 332 -18.99 -23.74 -2.13
CA LEU A 332 -18.91 -23.41 -3.55
C LEU A 332 -17.46 -23.19 -3.96
N ALA A 333 -16.69 -22.48 -3.13
CA ALA A 333 -15.29 -22.17 -3.40
C ALA A 333 -14.38 -23.40 -3.51
N ALA A 334 -14.78 -24.52 -2.92
CA ALA A 334 -14.04 -25.78 -3.01
C ALA A 334 -14.24 -26.50 -4.37
N ASP A 335 -15.25 -26.14 -5.16
CA ASP A 335 -15.55 -26.79 -6.45
C ASP A 335 -15.13 -25.88 -7.61
N ALA A 336 -14.17 -26.35 -8.41
CA ALA A 336 -13.62 -25.57 -9.52
C ALA A 336 -14.66 -25.32 -10.63
N ASP A 337 -15.59 -26.25 -10.86
CA ASP A 337 -16.63 -26.08 -11.87
C ASP A 337 -17.64 -25.02 -11.39
N GLN A 338 -17.99 -25.01 -10.10
CA GLN A 338 -18.85 -23.97 -9.52
C GLN A 338 -18.20 -22.59 -9.58
N MET A 339 -16.89 -22.50 -9.37
CA MET A 339 -16.16 -21.23 -9.50
C MET A 339 -16.15 -20.72 -10.94
N ALA A 340 -16.00 -21.62 -11.92
CA ALA A 340 -16.09 -21.27 -13.33
C ALA A 340 -17.51 -20.80 -13.71
N ASP A 341 -18.55 -21.48 -13.20
CA ASP A 341 -19.94 -21.09 -13.43
C ASP A 341 -20.23 -19.67 -12.90
N ILE A 342 -19.67 -19.29 -11.74
CA ILE A 342 -19.82 -17.93 -11.19
C ILE A 342 -19.21 -16.87 -12.11
N GLU A 343 -18.03 -17.14 -12.69
CA GLU A 343 -17.39 -16.23 -13.65
C GLU A 343 -18.19 -16.14 -14.96
N ASP A 344 -18.72 -17.27 -15.44
CA ASP A 344 -19.56 -17.35 -16.65
C ASP A 344 -20.90 -16.60 -16.48
N ASP A 345 -21.43 -16.54 -15.26
CA ASP A 345 -22.60 -15.71 -14.88
C ASP A 345 -22.29 -14.20 -14.88
N GLY A 346 -21.04 -13.81 -15.14
CA GLY A 346 -20.61 -12.42 -15.30
C GLY A 346 -20.15 -11.76 -14.00
N PHE A 347 -20.01 -12.52 -12.91
CA PHE A 347 -19.41 -12.02 -11.68
C PHE A 347 -17.89 -11.97 -11.77
N VAL A 348 -17.28 -11.04 -11.04
CA VAL A 348 -15.82 -10.96 -10.92
C VAL A 348 -15.40 -11.73 -9.67
N VAL A 349 -14.72 -12.86 -9.87
CA VAL A 349 -14.10 -13.61 -8.77
C VAL A 349 -12.72 -13.03 -8.47
N LEU A 350 -12.54 -12.57 -7.24
CA LEU A 350 -11.25 -12.11 -6.73
C LEU A 350 -10.63 -13.23 -5.89
N GLY A 351 -9.75 -14.04 -6.49
CA GLY A 351 -9.04 -15.13 -5.82
C GLY A 351 -7.52 -14.99 -5.95
N ASP A 352 -6.80 -15.11 -4.85
CA ASP A 352 -5.33 -15.23 -4.83
C ASP A 352 -4.89 -16.23 -3.76
N VAL A 353 -3.68 -16.77 -3.87
CA VAL A 353 -3.08 -17.67 -2.87
C VAL A 353 -2.85 -16.87 -1.59
N SER A 354 -3.76 -17.08 -0.64
CA SER A 354 -3.69 -16.41 0.65
C SER A 354 -2.43 -16.80 1.42
N SER A 355 -1.77 -15.82 2.05
CA SER A 355 -0.75 -16.08 3.07
C SER A 355 -1.36 -16.52 4.41
N VAL A 356 -2.69 -16.61 4.50
CA VAL A 356 -3.40 -17.14 5.67
C VAL A 356 -3.15 -18.64 5.75
N PHE A 357 -2.80 -19.10 6.94
CA PHE A 357 -2.59 -20.50 7.24
C PHE A 357 -3.51 -20.93 8.37
N VAL A 358 -4.01 -22.15 8.30
CA VAL A 358 -4.81 -22.76 9.36
C VAL A 358 -3.86 -23.51 10.30
N GLN A 359 -4.02 -23.30 11.60
CA GLN A 359 -3.17 -23.90 12.61
C GLN A 359 -3.95 -24.29 13.87
N THR A 360 -3.41 -25.25 14.61
CA THR A 360 -3.89 -25.65 15.93
C THR A 360 -3.00 -25.04 17.00
N TRP A 361 -3.61 -24.30 17.93
CA TRP A 361 -2.91 -23.72 19.07
C TRP A 361 -2.96 -24.65 20.28
N PHE A 362 -1.81 -24.87 20.92
CA PHE A 362 -1.73 -25.60 22.18
C PHE A 362 -1.51 -24.62 23.33
N ASN A 363 -2.45 -24.55 24.27
CA ASN A 363 -2.30 -23.68 25.43
C ASN A 363 -1.28 -24.27 26.42
N VAL A 364 -0.10 -23.68 26.48
CA VAL A 364 1.00 -24.08 27.38
C VAL A 364 1.15 -23.16 28.59
N ASN A 365 0.18 -22.27 28.85
CA ASN A 365 0.26 -21.29 29.92
C ASN A 365 0.42 -21.99 31.29
N PRO A 366 1.49 -21.73 32.06
CA PRO A 366 1.73 -22.34 33.37
C PRO A 366 0.66 -21.97 34.41
N SER A 367 -0.01 -20.83 34.22
CA SER A 367 -1.13 -20.35 35.04
C SER A 367 -2.49 -20.72 34.47
N GLY A 368 -2.54 -21.47 33.36
CA GLY A 368 -3.77 -21.91 32.72
C GLY A 368 -4.50 -23.01 33.52
N PRO A 369 -5.75 -23.33 33.12
CA PRO A 369 -6.56 -24.38 33.73
C PRO A 369 -5.85 -25.75 33.80
N GLU A 370 -6.15 -26.53 34.84
CA GLU A 370 -5.48 -27.81 35.11
C GLU A 370 -5.73 -28.83 33.98
N GLU A 371 -6.91 -28.81 33.38
CA GLU A 371 -7.28 -29.66 32.24
C GLU A 371 -6.45 -29.41 30.97
N LEU A 372 -5.80 -28.24 30.86
CA LEU A 372 -4.93 -27.91 29.72
C LEU A 372 -3.46 -28.25 29.99
N THR A 373 -3.12 -28.75 31.18
CA THR A 373 -1.73 -29.10 31.54
C THR A 373 -1.15 -30.21 30.67
N ILE A 374 -1.99 -31.06 30.07
CA ILE A 374 -1.60 -32.09 29.09
C ILE A 374 -0.75 -31.52 27.95
N TRP A 375 -1.04 -30.29 27.54
CA TRP A 375 -0.32 -29.63 26.46
C TRP A 375 1.05 -29.10 26.86
N ARG A 376 1.39 -29.06 28.16
CA ARG A 376 2.72 -28.63 28.65
C ARG A 376 3.78 -29.68 28.33
N ASP A 377 3.40 -30.96 28.31
CA ASP A 377 4.29 -32.04 27.88
C ASP A 377 4.54 -31.95 26.36
N PRO A 378 5.79 -31.72 25.90
CA PRO A 378 6.09 -31.64 24.47
C PRO A 378 5.76 -32.94 23.71
N ARG A 379 5.74 -34.10 24.39
CA ARG A 379 5.39 -35.39 23.77
C ARG A 379 3.94 -35.40 23.27
N MET A 380 3.02 -34.77 24.01
CA MET A 380 1.61 -34.68 23.60
C MET A 380 1.45 -33.83 22.35
N ARG A 381 2.11 -32.66 22.28
CA ARG A 381 2.06 -31.80 21.09
C ARG A 381 2.71 -32.46 19.86
N HIS A 382 3.77 -33.24 20.07
CA HIS A 382 4.42 -34.01 19.01
C HIS A 382 3.53 -35.17 18.54
N ALA A 383 2.88 -35.90 19.46
CA ALA A 383 1.96 -36.95 19.11
C ALA A 383 0.80 -36.46 18.23
N ILE A 384 0.18 -35.33 18.58
CA ILE A 384 -0.90 -34.74 17.77
C ILE A 384 -0.39 -34.36 16.37
N ASN A 385 0.81 -33.78 16.27
CA ASN A 385 1.40 -33.47 14.96
C ASN A 385 1.58 -34.71 14.09
N LEU A 386 2.10 -35.81 14.66
CA LEU A 386 2.27 -37.09 13.95
C LEU A 386 0.94 -37.78 13.66
N ALA A 387 -0.10 -37.56 14.45
CA ALA A 387 -1.43 -38.11 14.19
C ALA A 387 -2.22 -37.34 13.12
N THR A 388 -1.76 -36.14 12.72
CA THR A 388 -2.50 -35.26 11.82
C THR A 388 -2.11 -35.48 10.37
N ASP A 389 -3.02 -36.04 9.58
CA ASP A 389 -2.90 -36.12 8.12
C ASP A 389 -3.41 -34.82 7.47
N ARG A 390 -2.48 -33.91 7.18
CA ARG A 390 -2.80 -32.59 6.59
C ARG A 390 -3.27 -32.69 5.14
N HIS A 391 -2.81 -33.70 4.41
CA HIS A 391 -3.24 -33.94 3.03
C HIS A 391 -4.69 -34.42 3.00
N ALA A 392 -5.03 -35.40 3.86
CA ALA A 392 -6.42 -35.87 3.97
C ALA A 392 -7.37 -34.76 4.42
N ILE A 393 -6.94 -33.87 5.33
CA ILE A 393 -7.73 -32.69 5.72
C ILE A 393 -7.92 -31.74 4.53
N ASN A 394 -6.86 -31.46 3.77
CA ASN A 394 -6.93 -30.61 2.59
C ASN A 394 -7.88 -31.17 1.53
N ASP A 395 -7.78 -32.47 1.25
CA ASP A 395 -8.63 -33.16 0.28
C ASP A 395 -10.10 -33.16 0.70
N ALA A 396 -10.38 -33.41 1.99
CA ALA A 396 -11.76 -33.52 2.47
C ALA A 396 -12.45 -32.17 2.74
N ALA A 397 -11.72 -31.17 3.25
CA ALA A 397 -12.30 -29.89 3.67
C ALA A 397 -12.11 -28.77 2.64
N PHE A 398 -11.10 -28.87 1.77
CA PHE A 398 -10.72 -27.83 0.82
C PHE A 398 -10.56 -28.37 -0.62
N ASN A 399 -11.01 -29.61 -0.88
CA ASN A 399 -10.91 -30.28 -2.19
C ASN A 399 -9.49 -30.25 -2.80
N GLY A 400 -8.46 -30.29 -1.94
CA GLY A 400 -7.06 -30.29 -2.36
C GLY A 400 -6.53 -28.93 -2.85
N THR A 401 -7.33 -27.86 -2.78
CA THR A 401 -6.97 -26.54 -3.34
C THR A 401 -6.00 -25.73 -2.47
N SER A 402 -5.82 -26.10 -1.19
CA SER A 402 -4.86 -25.41 -0.31
C SER A 402 -3.45 -25.98 -0.43
N ALA A 403 -2.45 -25.17 -0.13
CA ALA A 403 -1.09 -25.65 0.05
C ALA A 403 -0.91 -26.18 1.48
N VAL A 404 -0.37 -27.40 1.62
CA VAL A 404 -0.07 -27.99 2.94
C VAL A 404 1.06 -27.21 3.60
N SER A 405 0.76 -26.63 4.77
CA SER A 405 1.73 -25.83 5.51
C SER A 405 2.70 -26.69 6.33
N ARG A 406 3.99 -26.32 6.28
CA ARG A 406 5.10 -26.97 7.01
C ARG A 406 5.72 -26.08 8.09
N ALA A 407 5.25 -24.84 8.20
CA ALA A 407 5.79 -23.83 9.12
C ALA A 407 4.66 -22.90 9.58
N PRO A 408 4.80 -22.18 10.71
CA PRO A 408 3.83 -21.17 11.15
C PRO A 408 3.91 -19.86 10.32
N ILE A 409 4.20 -19.98 9.03
CA ILE A 409 4.26 -18.90 8.04
C ILE A 409 3.71 -19.43 6.71
N GLY A 410 3.02 -18.57 5.95
CA GLY A 410 2.44 -18.96 4.66
C GLY A 410 3.51 -19.44 3.67
N VAL A 411 3.22 -20.49 2.90
CA VAL A 411 4.20 -21.11 1.98
C VAL A 411 4.67 -20.20 0.85
N THR A 412 3.93 -19.13 0.58
CA THR A 412 4.24 -18.11 -0.43
C THR A 412 5.15 -16.99 0.08
N THR A 413 5.46 -16.97 1.39
CA THR A 413 6.29 -15.90 1.95
C THR A 413 7.72 -15.95 1.39
N PRO A 414 8.31 -14.81 0.99
CA PRO A 414 9.71 -14.77 0.57
C PRO A 414 10.68 -15.09 1.71
N LEU A 415 10.20 -15.09 2.96
CA LEU A 415 10.99 -15.38 4.16
C LEU A 415 11.13 -16.88 4.45
N LEU A 416 10.42 -17.77 3.75
CA LEU A 416 10.54 -19.22 3.92
C LEU A 416 11.76 -19.71 3.12
N PRO A 417 12.81 -20.25 3.76
CA PRO A 417 13.98 -20.71 3.01
C PRO A 417 13.65 -21.88 2.07
N LYS A 418 14.03 -21.79 0.81
CA LYS A 418 13.54 -22.72 -0.23
C LYS A 418 14.17 -24.11 -0.20
N ASP A 419 15.33 -24.24 0.45
CA ASP A 419 16.21 -25.41 0.33
C ASP A 419 16.42 -26.16 1.63
N VAL A 420 15.52 -26.00 2.61
CA VAL A 420 15.64 -26.69 3.89
C VAL A 420 14.37 -27.49 4.18
N ASP A 421 14.55 -28.80 4.31
CA ASP A 421 13.51 -29.71 4.75
C ASP A 421 13.52 -29.76 6.28
N TRP A 422 12.86 -28.79 6.92
CA TRP A 422 12.89 -28.67 8.38
C TRP A 422 12.00 -29.67 9.11
N TYR A 423 11.04 -30.28 8.40
CA TYR A 423 9.93 -30.95 9.06
C TYR A 423 9.26 -31.99 8.15
N ASP A 424 9.39 -33.27 8.52
CA ASP A 424 8.58 -34.35 7.97
C ASP A 424 7.15 -34.23 8.53
N ASP A 425 6.21 -33.82 7.68
CA ASP A 425 4.79 -33.66 8.00
C ASP A 425 3.97 -34.93 7.76
N SER A 426 4.64 -36.05 7.43
CA SER A 426 3.97 -37.33 7.20
C SER A 426 3.31 -37.85 8.47
N PRO A 427 2.04 -38.27 8.42
CA PRO A 427 1.37 -38.83 9.58
C PRO A 427 2.01 -40.17 9.98
N ASN A 428 2.32 -40.32 11.27
CA ASN A 428 2.78 -41.56 11.90
C ASN A 428 1.97 -41.85 13.18
N PRO A 429 0.73 -42.37 13.04
CA PRO A 429 -0.13 -42.66 14.19
C PRO A 429 0.49 -43.66 15.16
N ALA A 430 1.28 -44.61 14.68
CA ALA A 430 1.93 -45.62 15.52
C ALA A 430 2.95 -45.00 16.48
N GLU A 431 3.73 -44.02 16.00
CA GLU A 431 4.67 -43.29 16.86
C GLU A 431 3.94 -42.29 17.78
N ALA A 432 2.84 -41.68 17.30
CA ALA A 432 1.98 -40.84 18.12
C ALA A 432 1.46 -41.59 19.36
N VAL A 433 0.95 -42.82 19.19
CA VAL A 433 0.49 -43.66 20.33
C VAL A 433 1.60 -43.89 21.34
N LYS A 434 2.82 -44.24 20.90
CA LYS A 434 3.95 -44.45 21.82
C LYS A 434 4.30 -43.19 22.63
N LEU A 435 4.20 -42.01 22.02
CA LEU A 435 4.46 -40.75 22.70
C LEU A 435 3.38 -40.43 23.74
N ILE A 436 2.11 -40.75 23.45
CA ILE A 436 0.98 -40.59 24.37
C ILE A 436 1.14 -41.55 25.56
N ASP A 437 1.43 -42.83 25.31
CA ASP A 437 1.70 -43.82 26.35
C ASP A 437 2.88 -43.41 27.25
N ALA A 438 3.97 -42.95 26.63
CA ALA A 438 5.16 -42.48 27.36
C ALA A 438 4.87 -41.23 28.21
N ALA A 439 3.89 -40.41 27.82
CA ALA A 439 3.40 -39.27 28.58
C ALA A 439 2.45 -39.67 29.73
N GLY A 440 2.09 -40.96 29.84
CA GLY A 440 1.27 -41.49 30.92
C GLY A 440 -0.24 -41.39 30.68
N TYR A 441 -0.64 -41.20 29.43
CA TYR A 441 -2.03 -41.20 28.99
C TYR A 441 -2.27 -42.51 28.22
N THR A 442 -3.31 -43.28 28.57
CA THR A 442 -3.63 -44.60 27.98
C THR A 442 -5.11 -44.72 27.67
#